data_AF-A0A1L9WEG4-F1
#
_entry.id   AF-A0A1L9WEG4-F1
#
_cell.length_a   1.000
_cell.length_b   1.000
_cell.length_c   1.000
_cell.angle_alpha   90.00
_cell.angle_beta   90.00
_cell.angle_gamma   90.00
#
_symmetry.space_group_name_H-M   'P 1'
#
loop_
_entity.id
_entity.type
_entity.pdbx_description
1 polymer ?
#
loop_
_entity_poly.entity_id
_entity_poly.type
_entity_poly.pdbx_seq_one_letter_code
_entity_poly.pdbx_strand_id
1 'polypeptide(L)'
;MPPGSSHLCQPLDVSYFAPLKKAYYGLVERLARARYLKINKGDFLEKYPKAHTMAFKEANIRSAFKASDLVPYDPNQMLDKLIYKNFDSRPSSQDSRSTISKTPVNTNQFKKQEARLEQLLSSVADTPMKSALDYVFKGAEMALNRAVLLEQEVRELRWANERLNTKKRRRNKQLTGLNGFTVNEAREAFQR
;
A
#
# COMPACT_ATOMS: atom_id res chain seq x y z
N MET A 1 -25.82 -14.70 18.98
CA MET A 1 -24.45 -15.19 18.71
C MET A 1 -23.71 -15.34 20.02
N PRO A 2 -22.83 -16.35 20.18
CA PRO A 2 -21.97 -16.49 21.35
C PRO A 2 -21.06 -15.25 21.56
N PRO A 3 -20.74 -14.86 22.80
CA PRO A 3 -19.77 -13.81 23.07
C PRO A 3 -18.40 -14.11 22.41
N GLY A 4 -17.73 -13.08 21.88
CA GLY A 4 -16.40 -13.21 21.27
C GLY A 4 -16.35 -13.85 19.87
N SER A 5 -17.50 -14.27 19.30
CA SER A 5 -17.55 -14.99 18.01
C SER A 5 -17.82 -14.10 16.79
N SER A 6 -17.82 -12.76 16.93
CA SER A 6 -18.14 -11.84 15.82
C SER A 6 -17.24 -12.05 14.60
N HIS A 7 -15.93 -12.20 14.85
CA HIS A 7 -14.90 -12.45 13.84
C HIS A 7 -15.06 -13.74 13.03
N LEU A 8 -16.00 -14.62 13.40
CA LEU A 8 -16.29 -15.89 12.72
C LEU A 8 -17.68 -15.89 12.08
N CYS A 9 -18.69 -15.39 12.79
CA CYS A 9 -20.08 -15.52 12.35
C CYS A 9 -20.65 -14.26 11.71
N GLN A 10 -19.95 -13.13 11.76
CA GLN A 10 -20.42 -11.90 11.10
C GLN A 10 -19.77 -11.77 9.72
N PRO A 11 -20.54 -11.87 8.61
CA PRO A 11 -20.01 -11.77 7.26
C PRO A 11 -19.20 -10.50 7.01
N LEU A 12 -19.63 -9.40 7.66
CA LEU A 12 -18.96 -8.12 7.61
C LEU A 12 -17.53 -8.17 8.18
N ASP A 13 -17.36 -8.80 9.35
CA ASP A 13 -16.08 -8.95 10.02
C ASP A 13 -15.16 -9.92 9.29
N VAL A 14 -15.72 -11.04 8.80
CA VAL A 14 -14.94 -12.12 8.15
C VAL A 14 -14.35 -11.67 6.81
N SER A 15 -15.06 -10.83 6.05
CA SER A 15 -14.72 -10.67 4.62
C SER A 15 -14.99 -9.31 4.01
N TYR A 16 -15.81 -8.45 4.60
CA TYR A 16 -16.13 -7.14 4.00
C TYR A 16 -15.13 -6.07 4.42
N PHE A 17 -14.82 -6.00 5.74
CA PHE A 17 -13.95 -4.97 6.26
C PHE A 17 -12.50 -5.11 5.78
N ALA A 18 -12.02 -6.32 5.47
CA ALA A 18 -10.67 -6.52 4.96
C ALA A 18 -10.46 -5.90 3.55
N PRO A 19 -11.27 -6.21 2.53
CA PRO A 19 -11.26 -5.52 1.23
C PRO A 19 -11.48 -4.02 1.34
N LEU A 20 -12.40 -3.58 2.20
CA LEU A 20 -12.65 -2.15 2.41
C LEU A 20 -11.42 -1.43 2.97
N LYS A 21 -10.79 -1.97 4.02
CA LYS A 21 -9.53 -1.45 4.57
C LYS A 21 -8.44 -1.44 3.51
N LYS A 22 -8.29 -2.51 2.74
CA LYS A 22 -7.28 -2.60 1.66
C LYS A 22 -7.49 -1.53 0.59
N ALA A 23 -8.73 -1.36 0.12
CA ALA A 23 -9.06 -0.35 -0.88
C ALA A 23 -8.81 1.07 -0.35
N TYR A 24 -9.28 1.36 0.88
CA TYR A 24 -9.07 2.64 1.53
C TYR A 24 -7.58 2.93 1.78
N TYR A 25 -6.84 1.98 2.33
CA TYR A 25 -5.39 2.11 2.52
C TYR A 25 -4.66 2.29 1.21
N GLY A 26 -5.04 1.62 0.12
CA GLY A 26 -4.46 1.90 -1.19
C GLY A 26 -4.67 3.35 -1.67
N LEU A 27 -5.82 3.94 -1.36
CA LEU A 27 -6.11 5.36 -1.67
C LEU A 27 -5.30 6.30 -0.77
N VAL A 28 -5.21 6.01 0.53
CA VAL A 28 -4.45 6.79 1.51
C VAL A 28 -2.94 6.67 1.29
N GLU A 29 -2.44 5.50 0.91
CA GLU A 29 -1.03 5.26 0.64
C GLU A 29 -0.54 6.07 -0.56
N ARG A 30 -1.40 6.30 -1.58
CA ARG A 30 -1.10 7.25 -2.66
C ARG A 30 -0.95 8.69 -2.14
N LEU A 31 -1.72 9.08 -1.12
CA LEU A 31 -1.58 10.37 -0.46
C LEU A 31 -0.31 10.42 0.40
N ALA A 32 -0.01 9.37 1.15
CA ALA A 32 1.20 9.25 1.96
C ALA A 32 2.47 9.32 1.07
N ARG A 33 2.47 8.64 -0.09
CA ARG A 33 3.51 8.77 -1.13
C ARG A 33 3.65 10.20 -1.65
N ALA A 34 2.58 10.98 -1.64
CA ALA A 34 2.58 12.41 -1.97
C ALA A 34 2.92 13.32 -0.77
N ARG A 35 3.57 12.78 0.28
CA ARG A 35 3.92 13.45 1.54
C ARG A 35 2.73 14.05 2.29
N TYR A 36 1.53 13.54 2.04
CA TYR A 36 0.32 13.90 2.77
C TYR A 36 0.16 12.99 3.99
N LEU A 37 0.74 13.42 5.11
CA LEU A 37 0.86 12.60 6.33
C LEU A 37 -0.38 12.60 7.22
N LYS A 38 -1.29 13.58 7.04
CA LYS A 38 -2.48 13.74 7.89
C LYS A 38 -3.75 13.72 7.06
N ILE A 39 -4.48 12.61 7.13
CA ILE A 39 -5.83 12.50 6.59
C ILE A 39 -6.80 13.30 7.47
N ASN A 40 -7.47 14.29 6.90
CA ASN A 40 -8.52 15.05 7.57
C ASN A 40 -9.92 14.47 7.25
N LYS A 41 -10.96 15.00 7.90
CA LYS A 41 -12.34 14.55 7.71
C LYS A 41 -12.83 14.70 6.25
N GLY A 42 -12.42 15.77 5.58
CA GLY A 42 -12.74 16.01 4.17
C GLY A 42 -12.13 14.96 3.24
N ASP A 43 -10.87 14.58 3.48
CA ASP A 43 -10.22 13.51 2.71
C ASP A 43 -10.92 12.17 2.94
N PHE A 44 -11.29 11.87 4.19
CA PHE A 44 -12.06 10.66 4.50
C PHE A 44 -13.38 10.64 3.70
N LEU A 45 -14.14 11.74 3.73
CA LEU A 45 -15.41 11.86 2.99
C LEU A 45 -15.20 11.77 1.46
N GLU A 46 -14.05 12.19 0.94
CA GLU A 46 -13.73 12.08 -0.48
C GLU A 46 -13.27 10.67 -0.89
N LYS A 47 -12.53 9.95 -0.02
CA LYS A 47 -11.94 8.64 -0.34
C LYS A 47 -12.81 7.47 0.07
N TYR A 48 -13.55 7.56 1.18
CA TYR A 48 -14.36 6.46 1.69
C TYR A 48 -15.41 5.97 0.68
N PRO A 49 -16.19 6.83 -0.01
CA PRO A 49 -17.15 6.35 -1.02
C PRO A 49 -16.48 5.59 -2.16
N LYS A 50 -15.28 6.02 -2.57
CA LYS A 50 -14.47 5.33 -3.61
C LYS A 50 -13.99 3.96 -3.11
N ALA A 51 -13.52 3.88 -1.87
CA ALA A 51 -13.13 2.60 -1.26
C ALA A 51 -14.33 1.66 -1.10
N HIS A 52 -15.49 2.22 -0.73
CA HIS A 52 -16.74 1.49 -0.57
C HIS A 52 -17.19 0.86 -1.87
N THR A 53 -17.23 1.59 -2.99
CA THR A 53 -17.60 1.02 -4.30
C THR A 53 -16.60 -0.02 -4.80
N MET A 54 -15.32 0.11 -4.45
CA MET A 54 -14.30 -0.90 -4.78
C MET A 54 -14.48 -2.20 -3.99
N ALA A 55 -14.91 -2.12 -2.73
CA ALA A 55 -15.05 -3.27 -1.83
C ALA A 55 -16.45 -3.91 -1.87
N PHE A 56 -17.50 -3.13 -2.10
CA PHE A 56 -18.89 -3.56 -2.16
C PHE A 56 -19.20 -4.20 -3.51
N LYS A 57 -18.61 -5.36 -3.75
CA LYS A 57 -18.82 -6.19 -4.94
C LYS A 57 -19.64 -7.41 -4.57
N GLU A 58 -20.51 -7.83 -5.46
CA GLU A 58 -21.33 -9.04 -5.29
C GLU A 58 -20.49 -10.28 -4.95
N ALA A 59 -19.34 -10.46 -5.61
CA ALA A 59 -18.43 -11.56 -5.31
C ALA A 59 -17.93 -11.54 -3.86
N ASN A 60 -17.61 -10.35 -3.32
CA ASN A 60 -17.17 -10.20 -1.94
C ASN A 60 -18.31 -10.50 -0.97
N ILE A 61 -19.53 -10.04 -1.28
CA ILE A 61 -20.73 -10.32 -0.47
C ILE A 61 -21.01 -11.83 -0.46
N ARG A 62 -21.08 -12.48 -1.63
CA ARG A 62 -21.32 -13.94 -1.70
C ARG A 62 -20.23 -14.73 -0.96
N SER A 63 -18.98 -14.33 -1.11
CA SER A 63 -17.86 -14.93 -0.36
C SER A 63 -17.99 -14.69 1.15
N ALA A 64 -18.55 -13.56 1.59
CA ALA A 64 -18.80 -13.25 2.99
C ALA A 64 -19.75 -14.23 3.64
N PHE A 65 -20.92 -14.38 3.03
CA PHE A 65 -21.97 -15.26 3.53
C PHE A 65 -21.54 -16.73 3.50
N LYS A 66 -20.73 -17.10 2.50
CA LYS A 66 -20.11 -18.43 2.46
C LYS A 66 -19.08 -18.64 3.55
N ALA A 67 -18.21 -17.67 3.82
CA ALA A 67 -17.14 -17.79 4.81
C ALA A 67 -17.65 -17.82 6.26
N SER A 68 -18.79 -17.16 6.53
CA SER A 68 -19.53 -17.23 7.79
C SER A 68 -20.49 -18.41 7.87
N ASP A 69 -20.42 -19.36 6.91
CA ASP A 69 -21.23 -20.57 6.86
C ASP A 69 -22.75 -20.30 6.93
N LEU A 70 -23.19 -19.13 6.45
CA LEU A 70 -24.60 -18.74 6.38
C LEU A 70 -25.25 -19.16 5.06
N VAL A 71 -24.47 -19.26 3.97
CA VAL A 71 -24.97 -19.63 2.64
C VAL A 71 -23.99 -20.58 1.92
N PRO A 72 -24.35 -21.87 1.75
CA PRO A 72 -25.46 -22.56 2.43
C PRO A 72 -25.24 -22.59 3.96
N TYR A 73 -26.32 -22.64 4.72
CA TYR A 73 -26.24 -22.67 6.18
C TYR A 73 -25.69 -24.02 6.66
N ASP A 74 -24.49 -24.02 7.25
CA ASP A 74 -23.85 -25.21 7.80
C ASP A 74 -23.12 -24.90 9.13
N PRO A 75 -23.79 -25.10 10.28
CA PRO A 75 -23.21 -24.77 11.57
C PRO A 75 -22.02 -25.65 11.96
N ASN A 76 -21.85 -26.84 11.36
CA ASN A 76 -20.77 -27.75 11.72
C ASN A 76 -19.40 -27.22 11.26
N GLN A 77 -19.33 -26.63 10.06
CA GLN A 77 -18.10 -26.00 9.55
C GLN A 77 -17.63 -24.84 10.44
N MET A 78 -18.57 -24.09 11.00
CA MET A 78 -18.27 -22.99 11.92
C MET A 78 -17.76 -23.51 13.27
N LEU A 79 -18.36 -24.59 13.78
CA LEU A 79 -17.91 -25.25 15.00
C LEU A 79 -16.49 -25.82 14.86
N ASP A 80 -16.15 -26.40 13.71
CA ASP A 80 -14.80 -26.88 13.42
C ASP A 80 -13.74 -25.76 13.44
N LYS A 81 -14.10 -24.54 13.03
CA LYS A 81 -13.21 -23.35 13.09
C LYS A 81 -13.02 -22.82 14.51
N LEU A 82 -14.03 -22.99 15.38
CA LEU A 82 -13.96 -22.61 16.80
C LEU A 82 -13.08 -23.57 17.62
N ILE A 83 -13.00 -24.83 17.21
CA ILE A 83 -12.13 -25.83 17.83
C ILE A 83 -10.70 -25.54 17.36
N TYR A 84 -9.96 -24.79 18.17
CA TYR A 84 -8.58 -24.34 17.91
C TYR A 84 -7.67 -25.50 17.48
N LYS A 85 -7.39 -25.64 16.18
CA LYS A 85 -6.34 -26.53 15.69
C LYS A 85 -5.01 -25.77 15.67
N ASN A 86 -4.13 -26.10 16.62
CA ASN A 86 -2.71 -25.72 16.57
C ASN A 86 -2.08 -26.32 15.32
N PHE A 87 -2.03 -25.57 14.22
CA PHE A 87 -1.25 -25.95 13.05
C PHE A 87 0.08 -25.21 13.04
N ASP A 88 1.07 -25.80 13.70
CA ASP A 88 2.48 -25.51 13.47
C ASP A 88 2.87 -26.10 12.11
N SER A 89 2.66 -25.37 11.01
CA SER A 89 3.21 -25.78 9.71
C SER A 89 3.39 -24.59 8.77
N ARG A 90 4.63 -24.10 8.69
CA ARG A 90 5.09 -23.08 7.74
C ARG A 90 5.36 -23.75 6.38
N PRO A 91 4.89 -23.21 5.24
CA PRO A 91 5.18 -23.81 3.94
C PRO A 91 6.63 -23.53 3.51
N SER A 92 7.32 -24.59 3.09
CA SER A 92 8.66 -24.54 2.49
C SER A 92 8.57 -24.01 1.05
N SER A 93 9.46 -23.09 0.68
CA SER A 93 9.51 -22.50 -0.66
C SER A 93 10.55 -23.23 -1.53
N GLN A 94 10.13 -23.74 -2.68
CA GLN A 94 10.99 -24.39 -3.69
C GLN A 94 11.84 -23.36 -4.45
N ASP A 95 13.15 -23.57 -4.45
CA ASP A 95 14.12 -22.73 -5.16
C ASP A 95 14.28 -23.12 -6.63
N SER A 96 14.08 -22.15 -7.52
CA SER A 96 14.34 -22.25 -8.96
C SER A 96 15.77 -21.80 -9.28
N ARG A 97 16.55 -22.72 -9.85
CA ARG A 97 17.98 -22.62 -10.18
C ARG A 97 18.18 -21.99 -11.57
N SER A 98 18.75 -20.79 -11.70
CA SER A 98 19.38 -20.31 -12.96
C SER A 98 20.20 -19.00 -12.85
N THR A 99 21.36 -19.01 -13.53
CA THR A 99 22.35 -17.99 -14.00
C THR A 99 22.71 -16.74 -13.18
N ILE A 100 23.98 -16.73 -12.74
CA ILE A 100 24.79 -15.58 -12.33
C ILE A 100 25.38 -14.98 -13.62
N SER A 101 24.86 -13.86 -14.14
CA SER A 101 25.53 -13.12 -15.24
C SER A 101 24.96 -11.73 -15.54
N LYS A 102 23.79 -11.34 -15.03
CA LYS A 102 23.24 -10.00 -15.29
C LYS A 102 23.44 -9.07 -14.10
N THR A 103 23.93 -7.86 -14.36
CA THR A 103 23.98 -6.75 -13.39
C THR A 103 22.61 -6.62 -12.73
N PRO A 104 22.51 -6.73 -11.39
CA PRO A 104 21.23 -6.71 -10.71
C PRO A 104 20.59 -5.33 -10.86
N VAL A 105 19.34 -5.31 -11.37
CA VAL A 105 18.62 -4.07 -11.69
C VAL A 105 17.76 -3.59 -10.49
N ASN A 106 17.65 -4.41 -9.45
CA ASN A 106 16.86 -4.13 -8.26
C ASN A 106 17.51 -4.75 -7.01
N THR A 107 17.29 -4.14 -5.84
CA THR A 107 17.80 -4.58 -4.53
C THR A 107 17.47 -6.03 -4.21
N ASN A 108 16.28 -6.49 -4.59
CA ASN A 108 15.87 -7.89 -4.41
C ASN A 108 16.69 -8.87 -5.26
N GLN A 109 17.08 -8.48 -6.49
CA GLN A 109 17.93 -9.32 -7.34
C GLN A 109 19.36 -9.37 -6.80
N PHE A 110 19.85 -8.24 -6.29
CA PHE A 110 21.16 -8.13 -5.64
C PHE A 110 21.24 -9.02 -4.38
N LYS A 111 20.26 -8.92 -3.47
CA LYS A 111 20.19 -9.75 -2.26
C LYS A 111 20.13 -11.25 -2.56
N LYS A 112 19.44 -11.64 -3.63
CA LYS A 112 19.40 -13.04 -4.08
C LYS A 112 20.74 -13.54 -4.62
N GLN A 113 21.52 -12.67 -5.26
CA GLN A 113 22.87 -12.98 -5.74
C GLN A 113 23.88 -13.05 -4.59
N GLU A 114 23.80 -12.12 -3.65
CA GLU A 114 24.60 -12.09 -2.40
C GLU A 114 24.40 -13.40 -1.62
N ALA A 115 23.16 -13.77 -1.29
CA ALA A 115 22.85 -14.99 -0.54
C ALA A 115 23.34 -16.28 -1.23
N ARG A 116 23.31 -16.31 -2.57
CA ARG A 116 23.79 -17.47 -3.34
C ARG A 116 25.31 -17.57 -3.34
N LEU A 117 26.02 -16.45 -3.37
CA LEU A 117 27.48 -16.44 -3.30
C LEU A 117 27.97 -16.76 -1.89
N GLU A 118 27.30 -16.28 -0.84
CA GLU A 118 27.53 -16.71 0.54
C GLU A 118 27.38 -18.23 0.70
N GLN A 119 26.35 -18.80 0.09
CA GLN A 119 26.14 -20.25 0.09
C GLN A 119 27.28 -21.02 -0.61
N LEU A 120 27.83 -20.48 -1.70
CA LEU A 120 28.96 -21.09 -2.43
C LEU A 120 30.31 -20.92 -1.70
N LEU A 121 30.48 -19.82 -0.97
CA LEU A 121 31.69 -19.52 -0.21
C LEU A 121 31.70 -20.12 1.20
N SER A 122 30.57 -20.70 1.64
CA SER A 122 30.42 -21.31 2.96
C SER A 122 31.39 -22.46 3.26
N SER A 123 31.88 -23.17 2.24
CA SER A 123 32.85 -24.26 2.37
C SER A 123 34.32 -23.82 2.19
N VAL A 124 34.57 -22.54 1.91
CA VAL A 124 35.92 -22.00 1.68
C VAL A 124 36.43 -21.36 2.97
N ALA A 125 37.67 -21.68 3.35
CA ALA A 125 38.34 -21.07 4.49
C ALA A 125 38.38 -19.54 4.36
N ASP A 126 38.41 -18.82 5.48
CA ASP A 126 38.44 -17.35 5.48
C ASP A 126 39.73 -16.86 4.82
N THR A 127 39.58 -16.40 3.58
CA THR A 127 40.66 -15.85 2.77
C THR A 127 40.48 -14.34 2.64
N PRO A 128 41.57 -13.57 2.46
CA PRO A 128 41.48 -12.14 2.18
C PRO A 128 40.56 -11.82 0.99
N MET A 129 40.45 -12.73 0.03
CA MET A 129 39.53 -12.66 -1.11
C MET A 129 38.06 -12.67 -0.69
N LYS A 130 37.68 -13.53 0.26
CA LYS A 130 36.31 -13.61 0.80
C LYS A 130 35.94 -12.30 1.51
N SER A 131 36.81 -11.79 2.37
CA SER A 131 36.58 -10.51 3.04
C SER A 131 36.51 -9.33 2.06
N ALA A 132 37.33 -9.32 1.01
CA ALA A 132 37.26 -8.30 -0.03
C ALA A 132 35.92 -8.32 -0.77
N LEU A 133 35.35 -9.50 -1.03
CA LEU A 133 34.02 -9.65 -1.62
C LEU A 133 32.92 -9.11 -0.70
N ASP A 134 32.98 -9.38 0.60
CA ASP A 134 32.00 -8.83 1.57
C ASP A 134 31.99 -7.30 1.57
N TYR A 135 33.18 -6.67 1.52
CA TYR A 135 33.28 -5.21 1.41
C TYR A 135 32.68 -4.67 0.11
N VAL A 136 32.84 -5.38 -1.01
CA VAL A 136 32.23 -5.02 -2.29
C VAL A 136 30.70 -5.12 -2.21
N PHE A 137 30.16 -6.19 -1.62
CA PHE A 137 28.71 -6.35 -1.41
C PHE A 137 28.15 -5.24 -0.54
N LYS A 138 28.80 -4.97 0.59
CA LYS A 138 28.40 -3.91 1.53
C LYS A 138 28.46 -2.53 0.87
N GLY A 139 29.48 -2.26 0.08
CA GLY A 139 29.61 -1.02 -0.69
C GLY A 139 28.49 -0.85 -1.72
N ALA A 140 28.17 -1.92 -2.45
CA ALA A 140 27.09 -1.93 -3.43
C ALA A 140 25.70 -1.77 -2.77
N GLU A 141 25.45 -2.41 -1.63
CA GLU A 141 24.22 -2.22 -0.85
C GLU A 141 24.07 -0.77 -0.38
N MET A 142 25.14 -0.17 0.15
CA MET A 142 25.13 1.24 0.56
C MET A 142 24.84 2.18 -0.62
N ALA A 143 25.43 1.90 -1.80
CA ALA A 143 25.22 2.70 -2.99
C ALA A 143 23.77 2.60 -3.51
N LEU A 144 23.20 1.39 -3.55
CA LEU A 144 21.80 1.17 -3.95
C LEU A 144 20.83 1.88 -3.02
N ASN A 145 21.02 1.75 -1.70
CA ASN A 145 20.17 2.42 -0.72
C ASN A 145 20.24 3.95 -0.87
N ARG A 146 21.43 4.51 -1.08
CA ARG A 146 21.61 5.95 -1.36
C ARG A 146 20.91 6.36 -2.65
N ALA A 147 21.02 5.58 -3.72
CA ALA A 147 20.35 5.88 -4.98
C ALA A 147 18.82 5.94 -4.81
N VAL A 148 18.22 4.98 -4.10
CA VAL A 148 16.77 4.98 -3.81
C VAL A 148 16.35 6.22 -3.03
N LEU A 149 17.12 6.62 -2.02
CA LEU A 149 16.86 7.83 -1.23
C LEU A 149 16.99 9.11 -2.07
N LEU A 150 18.04 9.22 -2.89
CA LEU A 150 18.27 10.36 -3.77
C LEU A 150 17.16 10.48 -4.82
N GLU A 151 16.73 9.37 -5.42
CA GLU A 151 15.60 9.38 -6.35
C GLU A 151 14.32 9.88 -5.69
N GLN A 152 14.08 9.48 -4.44
CA GLN A 152 12.95 9.96 -3.67
C GLN A 152 13.03 11.47 -3.43
N GLU A 153 14.19 11.98 -3.02
CA GLU A 153 14.41 13.40 -2.78
C GLU A 153 14.26 14.24 -4.06
N VAL A 154 14.82 13.77 -5.19
CA VAL A 154 14.67 14.40 -6.51
C VAL A 154 13.20 14.47 -6.92
N ARG A 155 12.42 13.41 -6.70
CA ARG A 155 10.97 13.42 -6.98
C ARG A 155 10.24 14.46 -6.14
N GLU A 156 10.58 14.58 -4.86
CA GLU A 156 9.96 15.52 -3.93
C GLU A 156 10.26 16.97 -4.30
N LEU A 157 11.51 17.27 -4.60
CA LEU A 157 11.94 18.61 -5.02
C LEU A 157 11.24 19.02 -6.32
N ARG A 158 11.17 18.14 -7.32
CA ARG A 158 10.47 18.42 -8.59
C ARG A 158 8.98 18.70 -8.37
N TRP A 159 8.31 17.88 -7.55
CA TRP A 159 6.90 18.07 -7.24
C TRP A 159 6.62 19.37 -6.46
N ALA A 160 7.44 19.67 -5.46
CA ALA A 160 7.30 20.90 -4.68
C ALA A 160 7.45 22.14 -5.56
N ASN A 161 8.41 22.11 -6.49
CA ASN A 161 8.66 23.20 -7.42
C ASN A 161 7.47 23.39 -8.40
N GLU A 162 6.93 22.30 -8.96
CA GLU A 162 5.74 22.36 -9.80
C GLU A 162 4.52 22.93 -9.05
N ARG A 163 4.33 22.52 -7.80
CA ARG A 163 3.22 23.01 -6.96
C ARG A 163 3.37 24.48 -6.57
N LEU A 164 4.59 24.96 -6.31
CA LEU A 164 4.85 26.40 -6.13
C LEU A 164 4.54 27.18 -7.41
N ASN A 165 4.93 26.65 -8.57
CA ASN A 165 4.65 27.27 -9.86
C ASN A 165 3.14 27.32 -10.16
N THR A 166 2.38 26.26 -9.88
CA THR A 166 0.92 26.28 -10.04
C THR A 166 0.23 27.27 -9.09
N LYS A 167 0.67 27.38 -7.82
CA LYS A 167 0.15 28.39 -6.89
C LYS A 167 0.45 29.81 -7.36
N LYS A 168 1.69 30.09 -7.80
CA LYS A 168 2.07 31.40 -8.38
C LYS A 168 1.20 31.73 -9.60
N ARG A 169 1.00 30.76 -10.51
CA ARG A 169 0.12 30.92 -11.68
C ARG A 169 -1.33 31.22 -11.29
N ARG A 170 -1.89 30.54 -10.28
CA ARG A 170 -3.26 30.79 -9.80
C ARG A 170 -3.41 32.16 -9.14
N ARG A 171 -2.46 32.57 -8.30
CA ARG A 171 -2.45 33.89 -7.66
C ARG A 171 -2.37 35.02 -8.69
N ASN A 172 -1.56 34.83 -9.72
CA ASN A 172 -1.38 35.83 -10.78
C ASN A 172 -2.48 35.75 -11.86
N LYS A 173 -3.43 34.82 -11.76
CA LYS A 173 -4.55 34.71 -12.68
C LYS A 173 -5.63 35.70 -12.26
N GLN A 174 -5.68 36.86 -12.92
CA GLN A 174 -6.81 37.76 -12.80
C GLN A 174 -8.07 37.04 -13.30
N LEU A 175 -9.14 37.07 -12.50
CA LEU A 175 -10.45 36.55 -12.88
C LEU A 175 -11.13 37.57 -13.80
N THR A 176 -11.04 37.34 -15.10
CA THR A 176 -11.77 38.11 -16.11
C THR A 176 -13.27 37.89 -15.90
N GLY A 177 -14.01 38.95 -15.53
CA GLY A 177 -15.46 38.92 -15.36
C GLY A 177 -15.97 39.12 -13.94
N LEU A 178 -15.09 39.26 -12.93
CA LEU A 178 -15.47 39.72 -11.58
C LEU A 178 -15.42 41.25 -11.49
N ASN A 179 -16.20 41.94 -12.32
CA ASN A 179 -16.75 43.21 -11.88
C ASN A 179 -17.75 42.82 -10.79
N GLY A 180 -17.33 42.92 -9.52
CA GLY A 180 -18.11 42.45 -8.38
C GLY A 180 -19.52 43.02 -8.44
N PHE A 181 -20.52 42.15 -8.24
CA PHE A 181 -21.92 42.57 -8.16
C PHE A 181 -22.04 43.78 -7.24
N THR A 182 -22.65 44.84 -7.76
CA THR A 182 -22.97 45.99 -6.91
C THR A 182 -23.99 45.57 -5.87
N VAL A 183 -23.98 46.20 -4.70
CA VAL A 183 -24.86 45.86 -3.56
C VAL A 183 -26.35 45.77 -3.96
N ASN A 184 -26.75 46.49 -5.00
CA ASN A 184 -28.11 46.49 -5.53
C ASN A 184 -28.45 45.22 -6.32
N GLU A 185 -27.55 44.71 -7.15
CA GLU A 185 -27.76 43.47 -7.92
C GLU A 185 -27.88 42.24 -6.99
N ALA A 186 -27.15 42.24 -5.87
CA ALA A 186 -27.25 41.20 -4.86
C ALA A 186 -28.59 41.21 -4.09
N ARG A 187 -29.21 42.39 -3.93
CA ARG A 187 -30.51 42.55 -3.24
C ARG A 187 -31.68 42.08 -4.10
N GLU A 188 -31.65 42.31 -5.41
CA GLU A 188 -32.72 41.88 -6.33
C GLU A 188 -32.77 40.36 -6.50
N ALA A 189 -31.62 39.68 -6.46
CA ALA A 189 -31.55 38.23 -6.57
C ALA A 189 -32.21 37.48 -5.39
N PHE A 190 -32.39 38.15 -4.25
CA PHE A 190 -32.99 37.57 -3.02
C PHE A 190 -34.51 37.77 -2.92
N GLN A 191 -35.12 38.51 -3.85
CA GLN A 191 -36.56 38.79 -3.85
C GLN A 191 -37.36 37.94 -4.87
N ARG A 192 -36.76 36.92 -5.46
CA ARG A 192 -37.43 35.90 -6.29
C ARG A 192 -37.57 34.59 -5.55
#